data_AF-A0A2N2C2C5-F1
#
_entry.id   AF-A0A2N2C2C5-F1
#
_cell.length_a   1.000
_cell.length_b   1.000
_cell.length_c   1.000
_cell.angle_alpha   90.00
_cell.angle_beta   90.00
_cell.angle_gamma   90.00
#
_symmetry.space_group_name_H-M   'P 1'
#
loop_
_entity.id
_entity.type
_entity.pdbx_description
1 polymer ?
#
loop_
_entity_poly.entity_id
_entity_poly.type
_entity_poly.pdbx_seq_one_letter_code
_entity_poly.pdbx_strand_id
1 'polypeptide(L)'
;MNKKINIIGMGYIGLPTALMFATSGVKVVGSDYNRALVEQLNQGKITFEESGLPELFEHARTCGIEFDTNYHTTDIYIVAVPTPYDKVSKKIDPVYVIKAVRGILDVCEVGAVIIIESTVSPSTIDRFIRPVINEKGLVIGRDIHLAHAPERIIPGNMVDELKKNARTIGVDDRTI
;
A
#
# COMPACT_ATOMS: atom_id res chain seq x y z
N MET A 1 -7.22 12.93 -15.73
CA MET A 1 -5.89 12.47 -15.30
C MET A 1 -5.92 10.96 -15.21
N ASN A 2 -5.01 10.29 -15.91
CA ASN A 2 -4.88 8.82 -15.87
C ASN A 2 -4.02 8.48 -14.64
N LYS A 3 -4.60 8.62 -13.43
CA LYS A 3 -3.86 8.46 -12.17
C LYS A 3 -3.44 7.00 -12.02
N LYS A 4 -2.13 6.73 -12.07
CA LYS A 4 -1.57 5.42 -11.72
C LYS A 4 -1.46 5.35 -10.19
N ILE A 5 -1.57 4.16 -9.61
CA ILE A 5 -1.31 3.93 -8.19
C ILE A 5 -0.18 2.92 -8.09
N ASN A 6 0.80 3.19 -7.24
CA ASN A 6 1.81 2.22 -6.85
C ASN A 6 1.47 1.70 -5.46
N ILE A 7 1.25 0.40 -5.32
CA ILE A 7 0.88 -0.23 -4.05
C ILE A 7 2.06 -1.08 -3.59
N ILE A 8 2.59 -0.76 -2.42
CA ILE A 8 3.82 -1.33 -1.88
C ILE A 8 3.48 -2.42 -0.85
N GLY A 9 3.92 -3.63 -1.15
CA GLY A 9 3.68 -4.85 -0.38
C GLY A 9 2.57 -5.69 -1.01
N MET A 10 2.91 -6.80 -1.66
CA MET A 10 1.97 -7.70 -2.33
C MET A 10 1.61 -8.91 -1.45
N GLY A 11 1.50 -8.64 -0.15
CA GLY A 11 1.06 -9.62 0.83
C GLY A 11 -0.45 -9.69 0.96
N TYR A 12 -0.89 -10.20 2.11
CA TYR A 12 -2.28 -10.46 2.42
C TYR A 12 -3.21 -9.23 2.31
N ILE A 13 -2.71 -8.02 2.62
CA ILE A 13 -3.49 -6.78 2.48
C ILE A 13 -3.26 -6.13 1.11
N GLY A 14 -2.00 -5.91 0.72
CA GLY A 14 -1.76 -5.07 -0.45
C GLY A 14 -2.07 -5.73 -1.79
N LEU A 15 -1.96 -7.07 -1.92
CA LEU A 15 -2.39 -7.76 -3.15
C LEU A 15 -3.88 -7.52 -3.43
N PRO A 16 -4.83 -7.91 -2.56
CA PRO A 16 -6.25 -7.73 -2.85
C PRO A 16 -6.63 -6.24 -2.98
N THR A 17 -6.01 -5.32 -2.23
CA THR A 17 -6.17 -3.87 -2.44
C THR A 17 -5.80 -3.48 -3.88
N ALA A 18 -4.67 -3.99 -4.38
CA ALA A 18 -4.22 -3.71 -5.75
C ALA A 18 -5.16 -4.26 -6.82
N LEU A 19 -5.66 -5.48 -6.63
CA LEU A 19 -6.62 -6.09 -7.55
C LEU A 19 -7.96 -5.35 -7.56
N MET A 20 -8.43 -4.87 -6.39
CA MET A 20 -9.67 -4.09 -6.27
C MET A 20 -9.58 -2.75 -7.02
N PHE A 21 -8.46 -2.03 -6.89
CA PHE A 21 -8.26 -0.81 -7.67
C PHE A 21 -8.16 -1.09 -9.18
N ALA A 22 -7.42 -2.14 -9.57
CA ALA A 22 -7.26 -2.50 -10.98
C ALA A 22 -8.61 -2.84 -11.63
N THR A 23 -9.43 -3.67 -10.99
CA THR A 23 -10.77 -4.04 -11.48
C THR A 23 -11.78 -2.90 -11.42
N SER A 24 -11.49 -1.83 -10.68
CA SER A 24 -12.26 -0.58 -10.69
C SER A 24 -11.84 0.39 -11.80
N GLY A 25 -10.95 -0.03 -12.70
CA GLY A 25 -10.50 0.76 -13.86
C GLY A 25 -9.30 1.69 -13.58
N VAL A 26 -8.65 1.55 -12.43
CA VAL A 26 -7.45 2.32 -12.07
C VAL A 26 -6.21 1.61 -12.59
N LYS A 27 -5.23 2.36 -13.12
CA LYS A 27 -3.93 1.78 -13.47
C LYS A 27 -3.14 1.49 -12.20
N VAL A 28 -2.76 0.24 -11.99
CA VAL A 28 -2.08 -0.19 -10.76
C VAL A 28 -0.79 -0.90 -11.09
N VAL A 29 0.28 -0.55 -10.37
CA VAL A 29 1.47 -1.37 -10.23
C VAL A 29 1.61 -1.81 -8.78
N GLY A 30 1.72 -3.12 -8.58
CA GLY A 30 2.03 -3.73 -7.29
C GLY A 30 3.54 -3.92 -7.13
N SER A 31 4.15 -3.25 -6.17
CA SER A 31 5.57 -3.37 -5.89
C SER A 31 5.84 -4.22 -4.65
N ASP A 32 6.75 -5.19 -4.74
CA ASP A 32 7.23 -5.94 -3.56
C ASP A 32 8.73 -6.24 -3.66
N TYR A 33 9.45 -6.15 -2.55
CA TYR A 33 10.90 -6.44 -2.54
C TYR A 33 11.19 -7.93 -2.77
N ASN A 34 10.22 -8.81 -2.51
CA ASN A 34 10.34 -10.23 -2.71
C ASN A 34 10.20 -10.58 -4.20
N ARG A 35 11.34 -10.71 -4.89
CA ARG A 35 11.39 -11.06 -6.31
C ARG A 35 10.64 -12.36 -6.64
N ALA A 36 10.75 -13.38 -5.80
CA ALA A 36 10.08 -14.66 -6.05
C ALA A 36 8.54 -14.52 -6.03
N LEU A 37 8.01 -13.71 -5.10
CA LEU A 37 6.59 -13.37 -5.05
C LEU A 37 6.15 -12.64 -6.32
N VAL A 38 6.89 -11.60 -6.73
CA VAL A 38 6.60 -10.84 -7.95
C VAL A 38 6.61 -11.73 -9.19
N GLU A 39 7.60 -12.61 -9.33
CA GLU A 39 7.69 -13.56 -10.45
C GLU A 39 6.50 -14.54 -10.46
N GLN A 40 6.06 -15.03 -9.30
CA GLN A 40 4.87 -15.89 -9.19
C GLN A 40 3.61 -15.17 -9.63
N LEU A 41 3.39 -13.93 -9.17
CA LEU A 41 2.24 -13.11 -9.56
C LEU A 41 2.24 -12.84 -11.07
N ASN A 42 3.39 -12.50 -11.65
CA ASN A 42 3.52 -12.29 -13.10
C ASN A 42 3.25 -13.57 -13.92
N GLN A 43 3.50 -14.75 -13.34
CA GLN A 43 3.13 -16.06 -13.93
C GLN A 43 1.64 -16.41 -13.74
N GLY A 44 0.85 -15.55 -13.13
CA GLY A 44 -0.56 -15.81 -12.85
C GLY A 44 -0.81 -16.70 -11.62
N LYS A 45 0.14 -16.75 -10.67
CA LYS A 45 0.03 -17.59 -9.46
C LYS A 45 -0.06 -16.73 -8.22
N ILE A 46 -1.16 -16.87 -7.48
CA ILE A 46 -1.35 -16.26 -6.16
C ILE A 46 -0.64 -17.09 -5.08
N THR A 47 -0.24 -16.45 -3.98
CA THR A 47 0.56 -17.07 -2.90
C THR A 47 -0.25 -17.49 -1.68
N PHE A 48 -1.56 -17.24 -1.69
CA PHE A 48 -2.50 -17.68 -0.66
C PHE A 48 -3.89 -17.83 -1.29
N GLU A 49 -4.72 -18.68 -0.68
CA GLU A 49 -6.10 -18.92 -1.12
C GLU A 49 -7.07 -18.17 -0.21
N GLU A 50 -8.00 -17.45 -0.82
CA GLU A 50 -9.11 -16.75 -0.18
C GLU A 50 -10.32 -16.79 -1.11
N SER A 51 -11.52 -16.78 -0.54
CA SER A 51 -12.76 -16.83 -1.32
C SER A 51 -12.87 -15.63 -2.27
N GLY A 52 -13.02 -15.89 -3.57
CA GLY A 52 -13.15 -14.88 -4.61
C GLY A 52 -11.84 -14.22 -5.07
N LEU A 53 -10.70 -14.54 -4.43
CA LEU A 53 -9.41 -13.95 -4.78
C LEU A 53 -8.88 -14.43 -6.15
N PRO A 54 -8.95 -15.72 -6.53
CA PRO A 54 -8.51 -16.17 -7.85
C PRO A 54 -9.27 -15.48 -8.99
N GLU A 55 -10.59 -15.35 -8.87
CA GLU A 55 -11.44 -14.69 -9.87
C GLU A 55 -11.14 -13.20 -9.97
N LEU A 56 -10.95 -12.54 -8.81
CA LEU A 56 -10.54 -11.14 -8.76
C LEU A 56 -9.17 -10.92 -9.39
N PHE A 57 -8.24 -11.85 -9.16
CA PHE A 57 -6.88 -11.79 -9.69
C PHE A 57 -6.84 -11.92 -11.21
N GLU A 58 -7.55 -12.90 -11.78
CA GLU A 58 -7.62 -13.06 -13.23
C GLU A 58 -8.31 -11.86 -13.90
N HIS A 59 -9.35 -11.29 -13.29
CA HIS A 59 -9.96 -10.06 -13.79
C HIS A 59 -8.97 -8.88 -13.74
N ALA A 60 -8.27 -8.67 -12.62
CA ALA A 60 -7.28 -7.59 -12.52
C ALA A 60 -6.18 -7.71 -13.59
N ARG A 61 -5.78 -8.93 -13.97
CA ARG A 61 -4.83 -9.18 -15.06
C ARG A 61 -5.39 -8.77 -16.41
N THR A 62 -6.66 -9.02 -16.72
CA THR A 62 -7.28 -8.51 -17.95
C THR A 62 -7.42 -6.99 -17.96
N CYS A 63 -7.51 -6.37 -16.79
CA CYS A 63 -7.43 -4.90 -16.61
C CYS A 63 -6.01 -4.34 -16.71
N GLY A 64 -4.97 -5.18 -16.82
CA GLY A 64 -3.59 -4.75 -17.02
C GLY A 64 -2.86 -4.32 -15.75
N ILE A 65 -3.16 -4.93 -14.59
CA ILE A 65 -2.30 -4.78 -13.40
C ILE A 65 -0.87 -5.26 -13.69
N GLU A 66 0.12 -4.51 -13.21
CA GLU A 66 1.54 -4.83 -13.33
C GLU A 66 2.12 -5.21 -11.95
N PHE A 67 3.10 -6.12 -11.91
CA PHE A 67 3.86 -6.42 -10.69
C PHE A 67 5.36 -6.25 -10.92
N ASP A 68 6.04 -5.53 -10.03
CA ASP A 68 7.48 -5.23 -10.14
C ASP A 68 8.16 -5.27 -8.77
N THR A 69 9.48 -5.44 -8.77
CA THR A 69 10.32 -5.24 -7.59
C THR A 69 10.72 -3.78 -7.37
N ASN A 70 10.71 -2.98 -8.43
CA ASN A 70 11.04 -1.56 -8.37
C ASN A 70 9.82 -0.73 -7.96
N TYR A 71 10.09 0.44 -7.39
CA TYR A 71 9.04 1.43 -7.14
C TYR A 71 8.88 2.31 -8.37
N HIS A 72 7.64 2.63 -8.70
CA HIS A 72 7.30 3.43 -9.89
C HIS A 72 6.91 4.84 -9.48
N THR A 73 7.36 5.83 -10.26
CA THR A 73 6.94 7.23 -10.10
C THR A 73 5.45 7.35 -10.42
N THR A 74 4.69 7.93 -9.49
CA THR A 74 3.25 8.14 -9.61
C THR A 74 2.76 9.20 -8.62
N ASP A 75 1.48 9.58 -8.71
CA ASP A 75 0.87 10.58 -7.82
C ASP A 75 0.46 9.99 -6.46
N ILE A 76 0.09 8.71 -6.44
CA ILE A 76 -0.52 8.06 -5.26
C ILE A 76 0.21 6.75 -4.94
N TYR A 77 0.59 6.62 -3.68
CA TYR A 77 1.27 5.46 -3.12
C TYR A 77 0.47 4.89 -1.97
N ILE A 78 0.26 3.57 -1.95
CA ILE A 78 -0.38 2.87 -0.83
C ILE A 78 0.62 1.91 -0.22
N VAL A 79 0.87 2.03 1.08
CA VAL A 79 1.83 1.20 1.82
C VAL A 79 1.08 0.16 2.65
N ALA A 80 1.20 -1.10 2.25
CA ALA A 80 0.57 -2.27 2.86
C ALA A 80 1.62 -3.37 3.17
N VAL A 81 2.72 -2.96 3.79
CA VAL A 81 3.83 -3.84 4.19
C VAL A 81 3.65 -4.41 5.60
N PRO A 82 4.33 -5.52 5.94
CA PRO A 82 4.25 -6.11 7.28
C PRO A 82 4.74 -5.15 8.36
N THR A 83 4.15 -5.26 9.53
CA THR A 83 4.57 -4.51 10.72
C THR A 83 4.72 -5.50 11.88
N PRO A 84 5.92 -6.09 12.04
CA PRO A 84 6.14 -7.18 12.99
C PRO A 84 5.76 -6.79 14.41
N TYR A 85 5.06 -7.71 15.08
CA TYR A 85 4.74 -7.54 16.50
C TYR A 85 5.91 -8.00 17.36
N ASP A 86 6.45 -7.09 18.16
CA ASP A 86 7.44 -7.39 19.18
C ASP A 86 6.72 -7.92 20.44
N LYS A 87 6.96 -9.20 20.76
CA LYS A 87 6.36 -9.88 21.91
C LYS A 87 6.83 -9.32 23.25
N VAL A 88 8.02 -8.73 23.33
CA VAL A 88 8.64 -8.18 24.55
C VAL A 88 8.09 -6.78 24.81
N SER A 89 8.26 -5.86 23.86
CA SER A 89 7.80 -4.48 24.03
C SER A 89 6.29 -4.30 23.86
N LYS A 90 5.60 -5.33 23.34
CA LYS A 90 4.17 -5.33 22.97
C LYS A 90 3.82 -4.29 21.90
N LYS A 91 4.83 -3.78 21.19
CA LYS A 91 4.68 -2.77 20.15
C LYS A 91 4.76 -3.39 18.77
N ILE A 92 4.21 -2.67 17.81
CA ILE A 92 4.35 -2.97 16.40
C ILE A 92 5.57 -2.21 15.88
N ASP A 93 6.48 -2.92 15.22
CA ASP A 93 7.67 -2.33 14.60
C ASP A 93 7.33 -1.78 13.19
N PRO A 94 7.45 -0.47 12.96
CA PRO A 94 7.17 0.15 11.68
C PRO A 94 8.37 0.10 10.69
N VAL A 95 9.42 -0.67 10.96
CA VAL A 95 10.66 -0.69 10.16
C VAL A 95 10.42 -0.85 8.65
N TYR A 96 9.49 -1.71 8.24
CA TYR A 96 9.18 -1.90 6.83
C TYR A 96 8.36 -0.75 6.25
N VAL A 97 7.49 -0.12 7.03
CA VAL A 97 6.74 1.08 6.62
C VAL A 97 7.72 2.23 6.39
N ILE A 98 8.67 2.44 7.32
CA ILE A 98 9.74 3.43 7.19
C ILE A 98 10.55 3.17 5.90
N LYS A 99 10.94 1.92 5.66
CA LYS A 99 11.69 1.53 4.46
C LYS A 99 10.90 1.78 3.18
N ALA A 100 9.60 1.44 3.16
CA ALA A 100 8.72 1.70 2.04
C ALA A 100 8.58 3.21 1.77
N VAL A 101 8.36 4.02 2.80
CA VAL A 101 8.27 5.48 2.65
C VAL A 101 9.57 6.05 2.11
N ARG A 102 10.74 5.61 2.60
CA ARG A 102 12.04 6.04 2.04
C ARG A 102 12.16 5.72 0.55
N GLY A 103 11.82 4.50 0.13
CA GLY A 103 11.86 4.12 -1.27
C GLY A 103 10.88 4.93 -2.13
N ILE A 104 9.71 5.29 -1.59
CA ILE A 104 8.77 6.17 -2.29
C ILE A 104 9.38 7.56 -2.49
N LEU A 105 9.97 8.14 -1.43
CA LEU A 105 10.61 9.46 -1.49
C LEU A 105 11.82 9.53 -2.44
N ASP A 106 12.37 8.38 -2.86
CA ASP A 106 13.44 8.33 -3.86
C ASP A 106 12.92 8.43 -5.31
N VAL A 107 11.61 8.20 -5.54
CA VAL A 107 11.01 8.15 -6.88
C VAL A 107 9.81 9.08 -7.08
N CYS A 108 9.18 9.56 -6.01
CA CYS A 108 7.97 10.37 -6.10
C CYS A 108 8.26 11.81 -6.50
N GLU A 109 7.28 12.42 -7.16
CA GLU A 109 7.30 13.85 -7.48
C GLU A 109 6.66 14.69 -6.36
N VAL A 110 6.89 15.99 -6.40
CA VAL A 110 6.26 16.96 -5.50
C VAL A 110 4.74 16.91 -5.68
N GLY A 111 4.02 16.85 -4.57
CA GLY A 111 2.56 16.71 -4.52
C GLY A 111 2.08 15.25 -4.40
N ALA A 112 2.99 14.28 -4.27
CA ALA A 112 2.62 12.88 -4.08
C ALA A 112 1.83 12.65 -2.79
N VAL A 113 0.85 11.74 -2.86
CA VAL A 113 0.05 11.29 -1.73
C VAL A 113 0.54 9.92 -1.29
N ILE A 114 0.96 9.81 -0.03
CA ILE A 114 1.38 8.55 0.59
C ILE A 114 0.34 8.12 1.61
N ILE A 115 -0.32 7.01 1.34
CA ILE A 115 -1.37 6.41 2.17
C ILE A 115 -0.78 5.20 2.89
N ILE A 116 -0.79 5.23 4.22
CA ILE A 116 -0.38 4.08 5.04
C ILE A 116 -1.62 3.25 5.38
N GLU A 117 -1.67 2.01 4.92
CA GLU A 117 -2.72 1.03 5.29
C GLU A 117 -2.23 0.02 6.32
N SER A 118 -0.91 -0.22 6.38
CA SER A 118 -0.28 -1.08 7.37
C SER A 118 -0.73 -0.74 8.78
N THR A 119 -1.04 -1.77 9.57
CA THR A 119 -1.38 -1.61 10.99
C THR A 119 -0.21 -0.97 11.74
N VAL A 120 -0.41 0.19 12.34
CA VAL A 120 0.62 0.87 13.11
C VAL A 120 0.13 1.25 14.51
N SER A 121 1.07 1.40 15.45
CA SER A 121 0.76 1.94 16.77
C SER A 121 0.37 3.43 16.69
N PRO A 122 -0.42 3.95 17.63
CA PRO A 122 -0.67 5.39 17.72
C PRO A 122 0.63 6.19 17.75
N SER A 123 0.60 7.38 17.15
CA SER A 123 1.77 8.26 16.95
C SER A 123 2.85 7.73 16.00
N THR A 124 2.69 6.57 15.34
CA THR A 124 3.72 6.08 14.40
C THR A 124 3.97 7.05 13.26
N ILE A 125 2.90 7.66 12.71
CA ILE A 125 3.01 8.64 11.63
C ILE A 125 3.89 9.81 12.09
N ASP A 126 3.57 10.42 13.24
CA ASP A 126 4.31 11.58 13.76
C ASP A 126 5.74 11.25 14.20
N ARG A 127 5.96 10.08 14.80
CA ARG A 127 7.24 9.71 15.41
C ARG A 127 8.24 9.13 14.42
N PHE A 128 7.78 8.53 13.33
CA PHE A 128 8.65 7.77 12.42
C PHE A 128 8.49 8.17 10.95
N ILE A 129 7.28 8.46 10.49
CA ILE A 129 7.05 8.75 9.06
C ILE A 129 7.34 10.22 8.75
N ARG A 130 6.83 11.16 9.56
CA ARG A 130 7.11 12.60 9.35
C ARG A 130 8.61 12.93 9.39
N PRO A 131 9.42 12.39 10.33
CA PRO A 131 10.85 12.63 10.33
C PRO A 131 11.55 12.19 9.05
N VAL A 132 11.16 11.05 8.47
CA VAL A 132 11.71 10.53 7.21
C VAL A 132 11.47 11.49 6.04
N ILE A 133 10.30 12.13 5.98
CA ILE A 133 9.98 13.12 4.96
C ILE A 133 10.79 14.41 5.19
N ASN A 134 10.85 14.87 6.44
CA ASN A 134 11.59 16.07 6.81
C ASN A 134 13.11 15.92 6.57
N GLU A 135 13.68 14.72 6.78
CA GLU A 135 15.08 14.38 6.48
C GLU A 135 15.43 14.60 5.00
N LYS A 136 14.46 14.47 4.10
CA LYS A 136 14.61 14.73 2.66
C LYS A 136 14.45 16.22 2.30
N GLY A 137 14.16 17.09 3.28
CA GLY A 137 13.91 18.52 3.06
C GLY A 137 12.56 18.84 2.45
N LEU A 138 11.63 17.88 2.42
CA LEU A 138 10.29 18.03 1.86
C LEU A 138 9.31 18.53 2.93
N VAL A 139 8.38 19.40 2.54
CA VAL A 139 7.36 19.97 3.41
C VAL A 139 6.07 19.18 3.31
N ILE A 140 5.65 18.57 4.42
CA ILE A 140 4.36 17.86 4.49
C ILE A 140 3.20 18.84 4.34
N GLY A 141 2.18 18.46 3.56
CA GLY A 141 1.03 19.30 3.21
C GLY A 141 1.27 20.21 2.01
N ARG A 142 2.50 20.26 1.47
CA ARG A 142 2.83 20.98 0.24
C ARG A 142 3.55 20.10 -0.78
N ASP A 143 4.65 19.49 -0.36
CA ASP A 143 5.50 18.68 -1.23
C ASP A 143 5.14 17.19 -1.16
N ILE A 144 4.63 16.73 -0.02
CA ILE A 144 4.11 15.37 0.19
C ILE A 144 2.84 15.46 1.05
N HIS A 145 1.82 14.70 0.68
CA HIS A 145 0.60 14.57 1.45
C HIS A 145 0.55 13.20 2.13
N LEU A 146 0.13 13.16 3.39
CA LEU A 146 0.05 11.95 4.18
C LEU A 146 -1.40 11.61 4.53
N ALA A 147 -1.71 10.32 4.38
CA ALA A 147 -2.94 9.73 4.91
C ALA A 147 -2.63 8.45 5.68
N HIS A 148 -3.44 8.16 6.69
CA HIS A 148 -3.50 6.85 7.33
C HIS A 148 -4.91 6.29 7.14
N ALA A 149 -5.00 5.17 6.42
CA ALA A 149 -6.26 4.52 6.06
C ALA A 149 -6.18 3.02 6.43
N PRO A 150 -6.18 2.67 7.72
CA PRO A 150 -5.94 1.31 8.16
C PRO A 150 -6.95 0.34 7.55
N GLU A 151 -6.47 -0.79 7.07
CA GLU A 151 -7.32 -1.86 6.54
C GLU A 151 -7.85 -2.74 7.68
N ARG A 152 -9.11 -3.19 7.57
CA ARG A 152 -9.79 -3.99 8.60
C ARG A 152 -10.54 -5.16 7.99
N ILE A 153 -9.81 -6.05 7.34
CA ILE A 153 -10.36 -7.26 6.72
C ILE A 153 -10.06 -8.52 7.54
N ILE A 154 -11.00 -9.46 7.53
CA ILE A 154 -10.90 -10.74 8.22
C ILE A 154 -10.64 -11.88 7.21
N PRO A 155 -9.78 -12.86 7.56
CA PRO A 155 -9.61 -14.06 6.74
C PRO A 155 -10.88 -14.86 6.49
N GLY A 156 -11.02 -15.32 5.25
CA GLY A 156 -12.20 -16.04 4.76
C GLY A 156 -13.28 -15.16 4.13
N ASN A 157 -13.24 -13.82 4.29
CA ASN A 157 -14.26 -12.91 3.75
C ASN A 157 -13.68 -11.61 3.16
N MET A 158 -12.40 -11.62 2.82
CA MET A 158 -11.62 -10.45 2.39
C MET A 158 -12.25 -9.66 1.23
N VAL A 159 -12.59 -10.32 0.12
CA VAL A 159 -13.06 -9.62 -1.09
C VAL A 159 -14.39 -8.92 -0.86
N ASP A 160 -15.25 -9.52 -0.04
CA ASP A 160 -16.57 -8.97 0.30
C ASP A 160 -16.45 -7.80 1.28
N GLU A 161 -15.55 -7.91 2.26
CA GLU A 161 -15.28 -6.84 3.23
C GLU A 161 -14.62 -5.62 2.59
N LEU A 162 -13.67 -5.81 1.66
CA LEU A 162 -13.05 -4.71 0.92
C LEU A 162 -14.07 -3.83 0.18
N LYS A 163 -15.19 -4.42 -0.25
CA LYS A 163 -16.25 -3.71 -0.97
C LYS A 163 -17.23 -3.00 -0.04
N LYS A 164 -17.47 -3.55 1.16
CA LYS A 164 -18.61 -3.17 2.02
C LYS A 164 -18.19 -2.42 3.27
N ASN A 165 -16.97 -2.61 3.76
CA ASN A 165 -16.52 -1.99 4.99
C ASN A 165 -16.38 -0.48 4.83
N ALA A 166 -16.88 0.25 5.82
CA ALA A 166 -16.60 1.68 5.92
C ALA A 166 -15.09 1.88 6.17
N ARG A 167 -14.48 2.81 5.43
CA ARG A 167 -13.06 3.12 5.57
C ARG A 167 -12.84 4.35 6.45
N THR A 168 -11.98 4.21 7.45
CA THR A 168 -11.50 5.35 8.23
C THR A 168 -10.31 5.96 7.52
N ILE A 169 -10.33 7.27 7.28
CA ILE A 169 -9.27 8.00 6.59
C ILE A 169 -8.87 9.19 7.47
N GLY A 170 -7.64 9.18 7.95
CA GLY A 170 -7.03 10.32 8.66
C GLY A 170 -6.07 11.06 7.74
N VAL A 171 -6.26 12.37 7.60
CA VAL A 171 -5.48 13.25 6.72
C VAL A 171 -5.19 14.59 7.40
N ASP A 172 -4.09 15.22 7.02
CA ASP A 172 -3.73 16.56 7.49
C ASP A 172 -4.56 17.66 6.81
N ASP A 173 -4.93 17.45 5.54
CA ASP A 173 -5.76 18.36 4.74
C ASP A 173 -6.92 17.57 4.12
N ARG A 174 -8.11 18.17 4.04
CA ARG A 174 -9.31 17.54 3.43
C ARG A 174 -9.35 17.65 1.91
N THR A 175 -8.46 18.43 1.29
CA THR A 175 -8.45 18.61 -0.16
C THR A 175 -7.69 17.53 -0.92
N ILE A 176 -7.02 16.61 -0.21
CA ILE A 176 -6.21 15.52 -0.79
C ILE A 176 -7.02 14.26 -1.06
#